data_AF-A0A845XCA5-F1
#
_entry.id   AF-A0A845XCA5-F1
#
_cell.length_a   1.000
_cell.length_b   1.000
_cell.length_c   1.000
_cell.angle_alpha   90.00
_cell.angle_beta   90.00
_cell.angle_gamma   90.00
#
_symmetry.space_group_name_H-M   'P 1'
#
loop_
_entity.id
_entity.type
_entity.pdbx_description
1 polymer ?
#
loop_
_entity_poly.entity_id
_entity_poly.type
_entity_poly.pdbx_seq_one_letter_code
_entity_poly.pdbx_strand_id
1 'polypeptide(L)'
;MKHLNWDWVPQTRVGFLYLNTLVTDYDEEMGLFLSETADDITGWETYEIDSEDSQEICLFTEDKVIMSIVVDKFIYYKGINLIGLDENQLIDNLRIEPNEIGKGVIYENGDVVTPLEFDPLGLEVWIQDDIVVSVCCMKL
;
A
#
# COMPACT_ATOMS: atom_id res chain seq x y z
N MET A 1 9.92 -22.13 4.12
CA MET A 1 9.67 -20.68 4.02
C MET A 1 8.89 -20.26 5.25
N LYS A 2 9.34 -19.24 5.99
CA LYS A 2 8.51 -18.63 7.03
C LYS A 2 7.34 -17.99 6.31
N HIS A 3 6.10 -18.26 6.75
CA HIS A 3 4.95 -17.51 6.25
C HIS A 3 5.21 -16.03 6.55
N LEU A 4 5.42 -15.23 5.51
CA LEU A 4 5.48 -13.78 5.64
C LEU A 4 4.10 -13.31 6.07
N ASN A 5 4.01 -12.77 7.28
CA ASN A 5 2.75 -12.22 7.77
C ASN A 5 2.68 -10.76 7.33
N TRP A 6 1.75 -10.44 6.42
CA TRP A 6 1.53 -9.10 5.89
C TRP A 6 0.69 -8.24 6.84
N ASP A 7 0.98 -8.33 8.13
CA ASP A 7 0.33 -7.52 9.16
C ASP A 7 0.69 -6.05 8.96
N TRP A 8 -0.33 -5.22 8.84
CA TRP A 8 -0.19 -3.78 8.83
C TRP A 8 -0.25 -3.20 10.25
N VAL A 9 0.71 -2.33 10.54
CA VAL A 9 0.71 -1.48 11.72
C VAL A 9 0.67 -0.03 11.22
N PRO A 10 -0.42 0.72 11.50
CA PRO A 10 -0.62 2.09 11.02
C PRO A 10 0.62 2.97 11.22
N GLN A 11 0.96 3.73 10.18
CA GLN A 11 2.10 4.66 10.11
C GLN A 11 3.47 4.07 10.49
N THR A 12 3.61 2.74 10.52
CA THR A 12 4.82 2.07 10.99
C THR A 12 5.38 1.09 9.98
N ARG A 13 4.61 0.05 9.59
CA ARG A 13 5.10 -1.04 8.75
C ARG A 13 3.99 -1.84 8.08
N VAL A 14 4.34 -2.54 7.01
CA VAL A 14 3.56 -3.61 6.40
C VAL A 14 4.42 -4.88 6.37
N GLY A 15 3.98 -5.92 7.09
CA GLY A 15 4.85 -7.08 7.31
C GLY A 15 6.19 -6.65 7.89
N PHE A 16 7.31 -7.02 7.29
CA PHE A 16 8.63 -6.63 7.76
C PHE A 16 9.15 -5.32 7.15
N LEU A 17 8.41 -4.71 6.23
CA LEU A 17 8.78 -3.48 5.55
C LEU A 17 8.39 -2.27 6.41
N TYR A 18 9.37 -1.55 6.93
CA TYR A 18 9.14 -0.37 7.78
C TYR A 18 9.15 0.92 6.96
N LEU A 19 8.20 1.80 7.26
CA LEU A 19 8.22 3.18 6.78
C LEU A 19 9.41 3.93 7.38
N ASN A 20 9.92 4.92 6.66
CA ASN A 20 11.09 5.73 7.01
C ASN A 20 12.37 4.92 7.27
N THR A 21 12.54 3.80 6.56
CA THR A 21 13.79 3.03 6.55
C THR A 21 14.38 2.99 5.14
N LEU A 22 15.66 2.62 5.01
CA LEU A 22 16.29 2.56 3.70
C LEU A 22 15.77 1.33 2.96
N VAL A 23 15.40 1.50 1.69
CA VAL A 23 14.96 0.38 0.83
C VAL A 23 16.05 -0.68 0.68
N THR A 24 17.32 -0.26 0.76
CA THR A 24 18.49 -1.15 0.72
C THR A 24 18.60 -2.07 1.93
N ASP A 25 17.91 -1.78 3.03
CA ASP A 25 17.90 -2.66 4.21
C ASP A 25 17.19 -4.00 3.93
N TYR A 26 16.45 -4.10 2.81
CA TYR A 26 15.63 -5.26 2.45
C TYR A 26 16.11 -5.98 1.16
N ASP A 27 17.15 -5.46 0.50
CA ASP A 27 17.57 -5.89 -0.84
C ASP A 27 17.99 -7.37 -0.89
N GLU A 28 18.83 -7.81 0.06
CA GLU A 28 19.33 -9.18 0.13
C GLU A 28 18.24 -10.22 0.42
N GLU A 29 17.14 -9.83 1.08
CA GLU A 29 16.08 -10.76 1.50
C GLU A 29 14.94 -10.90 0.48
N MET A 30 14.75 -9.92 -0.40
CA MET A 30 13.52 -9.79 -1.20
C MET A 30 13.70 -9.81 -2.70
N GLY A 31 14.92 -9.66 -3.23
CA GLY A 31 15.08 -9.47 -4.68
C GLY A 31 14.39 -8.19 -5.15
N LEU A 32 14.60 -7.10 -4.40
CA LEU A 32 14.06 -5.79 -4.78
C LEU A 32 14.71 -5.34 -6.09
N PHE A 33 13.90 -4.79 -6.99
CA PHE A 33 14.40 -4.13 -8.18
C PHE A 33 13.75 -2.76 -8.33
N LEU A 34 14.53 -1.83 -8.87
CA LEU A 34 14.03 -0.52 -9.26
C LEU A 34 13.15 -0.70 -10.50
N SER A 35 11.83 -0.53 -10.35
CA SER A 35 10.90 -0.63 -11.47
C SER A 35 10.76 0.71 -12.19
N GLU A 36 10.77 1.82 -11.44
CA GLU A 36 10.68 3.17 -11.99
C GLU A 36 11.72 4.09 -11.37
N THR A 37 12.43 4.84 -12.23
CA THR A 37 13.34 5.90 -11.79
C THR A 37 12.56 7.09 -11.24
N ALA A 38 13.27 7.97 -10.52
CA ALA A 38 12.72 9.18 -9.93
C ALA A 38 11.75 9.92 -10.88
N ASP A 39 10.50 10.08 -10.46
CA ASP A 39 9.50 10.86 -11.18
C ASP A 39 9.87 12.36 -11.17
N ASP A 40 9.61 13.06 -12.27
CA ASP A 40 10.04 14.46 -12.46
C ASP A 40 9.30 15.45 -11.52
N ILE A 41 8.17 15.05 -10.93
CA ILE A 41 7.34 15.91 -10.08
C ILE A 41 7.71 15.71 -8.61
N THR A 42 7.78 14.46 -8.18
CA THR A 42 7.97 14.07 -6.77
C THR A 42 9.43 13.78 -6.43
N GLY A 43 10.25 13.42 -7.42
CA GLY A 43 11.59 12.89 -7.21
C GLY A 43 11.60 11.46 -6.65
N TRP A 44 10.45 10.80 -6.57
CA TRP A 44 10.32 9.49 -5.94
C TRP A 44 10.65 8.35 -6.89
N GLU A 45 11.36 7.36 -6.38
CA GLU A 45 11.68 6.12 -7.08
C GLU A 45 10.74 5.00 -6.63
N THR A 46 10.36 4.13 -7.55
CA THR A 46 9.51 2.96 -7.28
C THR A 46 10.34 1.68 -7.29
N TYR A 47 10.22 0.92 -6.22
CA TYR A 47 10.82 -0.40 -6.09
C TYR A 47 9.74 -1.49 -6.01
N GLU A 48 9.98 -2.59 -6.69
CA GLU A 48 9.10 -3.76 -6.69
C GLU A 48 9.86 -4.98 -6.17
N ILE A 49 9.09 -5.96 -5.68
CA ILE A 49 9.62 -7.22 -5.15
C ILE A 49 9.44 -8.30 -6.21
N ASP A 50 10.54 -8.80 -6.77
CA ASP A 50 10.54 -9.94 -7.70
C ASP A 50 10.50 -11.25 -6.90
N SER A 51 9.30 -11.66 -6.49
CA SER A 51 9.10 -12.97 -5.87
C SER A 51 7.76 -13.56 -6.30
N GLU A 52 7.72 -14.87 -6.55
CA GLU A 52 6.46 -15.59 -6.87
C GLU A 52 5.41 -15.46 -5.75
N ASP A 53 5.85 -15.14 -4.53
CA ASP A 53 5.01 -14.89 -3.35
C ASP A 53 4.76 -13.37 -3.09
N SER A 54 5.25 -12.48 -3.98
CA SER A 54 5.14 -11.04 -3.78
C SER A 54 3.68 -10.64 -3.91
N GLN A 55 3.20 -9.88 -2.93
CA GLN A 55 1.80 -9.48 -2.82
C GLN A 55 1.41 -8.39 -3.82
N GLU A 56 2.15 -8.26 -4.93
CA GLU A 56 2.17 -7.08 -5.78
C GLU A 56 2.40 -5.85 -4.89
N ILE A 57 3.63 -5.76 -4.38
CA ILE A 57 4.06 -4.70 -3.46
C ILE A 57 4.96 -3.74 -4.19
N CYS A 58 4.61 -2.46 -4.11
CA CYS A 58 5.43 -1.36 -4.58
C CYS A 58 5.86 -0.49 -3.40
N LEU A 59 7.15 -0.13 -3.36
CA LEU A 59 7.73 0.77 -2.38
C LEU A 59 8.04 2.10 -3.07
N PHE A 60 7.41 3.18 -2.64
CA PHE A 60 7.77 4.51 -3.09
C PHE A 60 8.80 5.10 -2.15
N THR A 61 9.88 5.62 -2.72
CA THR A 61 11.03 6.08 -1.94
C THR A 61 11.46 7.49 -2.31
N GLU A 62 11.84 8.26 -1.29
CA GLU A 62 12.50 9.56 -1.43
C GLU A 62 13.93 9.40 -0.90
N ASP A 63 14.96 9.70 -1.71
CA ASP A 63 16.37 9.49 -1.34
C ASP A 63 16.65 8.08 -0.76
N LYS A 64 16.06 7.05 -1.38
CA LYS A 64 16.11 5.63 -0.94
C LYS A 64 15.39 5.32 0.37
N VAL A 65 14.69 6.28 0.98
CA VAL A 65 13.87 6.08 2.19
C VAL A 65 12.46 5.70 1.80
N ILE A 66 11.91 4.62 2.36
CA ILE A 66 10.54 4.17 2.10
C ILE A 66 9.55 5.17 2.69
N MET A 67 8.81 5.86 1.82
CA MET A 67 7.80 6.85 2.17
C MET A 67 6.40 6.24 2.20
N SER A 68 6.12 5.33 1.27
CA SER A 68 4.88 4.56 1.26
C SER A 68 5.07 3.15 0.73
N ILE A 69 4.12 2.29 1.09
CA ILE A 69 4.06 0.88 0.70
C ILE A 69 2.67 0.63 0.13
N VAL A 70 2.61 0.28 -1.15
CA VAL A 70 1.38 -0.11 -1.84
C VAL A 70 1.28 -1.64 -1.87
N VAL A 71 0.07 -2.16 -1.64
CA VAL A 71 -0.21 -3.60 -1.63
C VAL A 71 -1.54 -3.89 -2.32
N ASP A 72 -1.52 -4.80 -3.29
CA ASP A 72 -2.70 -5.12 -4.11
C ASP A 72 -3.34 -6.49 -3.79
N LYS A 73 -2.61 -7.44 -3.18
CA LYS A 73 -3.14 -8.79 -2.88
C LYS A 73 -3.67 -9.00 -1.47
N PHE A 74 -2.77 -9.00 -0.46
CA PHE A 74 -3.14 -9.33 0.91
C PHE A 74 -2.43 -8.43 1.92
N ILE A 75 -3.20 -7.77 2.78
CA ILE A 75 -2.72 -6.94 3.89
C ILE A 75 -3.66 -7.06 5.08
N TYR A 76 -3.13 -7.38 6.25
CA TYR A 76 -3.93 -7.77 7.41
C TYR A 76 -3.93 -6.71 8.50
N TYR A 77 -5.11 -6.27 8.92
CA TYR A 77 -5.29 -5.46 10.13
C TYR A 77 -6.05 -6.27 11.17
N LYS A 78 -5.41 -6.52 12.33
CA LYS A 78 -6.00 -7.31 13.43
C LYS A 78 -6.54 -8.68 12.95
N GLY A 79 -5.84 -9.31 12.01
CA GLY A 79 -6.18 -10.62 11.46
C GLY A 79 -7.22 -10.62 10.33
N ILE A 80 -7.63 -9.44 9.84
CA ILE A 80 -8.61 -9.29 8.75
C ILE A 80 -7.88 -8.75 7.53
N ASN A 81 -8.01 -9.43 6.39
CA ASN A 81 -7.50 -8.91 5.13
C ASN A 81 -8.32 -7.69 4.71
N LEU A 82 -7.67 -6.57 4.41
CA LEU A 82 -8.34 -5.35 3.98
C LEU A 82 -8.74 -5.41 2.49
N ILE A 83 -7.96 -6.12 1.67
CA ILE A 83 -8.28 -6.33 0.25
C ILE A 83 -9.52 -7.20 0.13
N GLY A 84 -10.46 -6.78 -0.73
CA GLY A 84 -11.72 -7.47 -0.95
C GLY A 84 -12.85 -7.12 0.02
N LEU A 85 -12.60 -6.27 1.02
CA LEU A 85 -13.68 -5.73 1.87
C LEU A 85 -14.50 -4.72 1.08
N ASP A 86 -15.78 -4.64 1.39
CA ASP A 86 -16.58 -3.49 0.98
C ASP A 86 -16.30 -2.25 1.87
N GLU A 87 -16.69 -1.07 1.42
CA GLU A 87 -16.46 0.19 2.14
C GLU A 87 -17.03 0.16 3.58
N ASN A 88 -18.24 -0.38 3.78
CA ASN A 88 -18.85 -0.44 5.11
C ASN A 88 -18.08 -1.40 6.02
N GLN A 89 -17.68 -2.55 5.50
CA GLN A 89 -16.83 -3.51 6.23
C GLN A 89 -15.48 -2.89 6.58
N LEU A 90 -14.88 -2.14 5.67
CA LEU A 90 -13.62 -1.43 5.93
C LEU A 90 -13.79 -0.45 7.09
N ILE A 91 -14.76 0.45 7.03
CA ILE A 91 -15.06 1.44 8.07
C ILE A 91 -15.35 0.76 9.41
N ASP A 92 -16.14 -0.31 9.41
CA ASP A 92 -16.46 -1.07 10.63
C ASP A 92 -15.21 -1.70 11.27
N ASN A 93 -14.26 -2.17 10.47
CA ASN A 93 -13.02 -2.78 10.96
C ASN A 93 -12.00 -1.74 11.41
N LEU A 94 -11.88 -0.61 10.69
CA LEU A 94 -10.99 0.48 11.04
C LEU A 94 -11.52 1.33 12.21
N ARG A 95 -12.85 1.32 12.42
CA ARG A 95 -13.57 2.14 13.40
C ARG A 95 -13.37 3.64 13.18
N ILE A 96 -13.25 4.04 11.92
CA ILE A 96 -13.06 5.43 11.51
C ILE A 96 -13.63 5.63 10.09
N GLU A 97 -14.19 6.80 9.86
CA GLU A 97 -14.67 7.26 8.55
C GLU A 97 -13.50 7.85 7.74
N PRO A 98 -13.54 7.79 6.40
CA PRO A 98 -12.55 8.47 5.58
C PRO A 98 -12.60 9.98 5.80
N ASN A 99 -11.42 10.60 5.82
CA ASN A 99 -11.19 12.03 5.90
C ASN A 99 -11.58 12.71 4.58
N GLU A 100 -11.17 12.11 3.46
CA GLU A 100 -11.41 12.59 2.11
C GLU A 100 -11.81 11.42 1.20
N ILE A 101 -12.70 11.72 0.26
CA ILE A 101 -13.03 10.86 -0.87
C ILE A 101 -12.48 11.57 -2.09
N GLY A 102 -11.39 11.04 -2.64
CA GLY A 102 -10.76 11.66 -3.80
C GLY A 102 -11.56 11.43 -5.09
N LYS A 103 -11.03 11.90 -6.21
CA LYS A 103 -11.68 11.76 -7.51
C LYS A 103 -11.41 10.37 -8.09
N GLY A 104 -12.47 9.74 -8.59
CA GLY A 104 -12.35 8.50 -9.34
C GLY A 104 -11.43 8.64 -10.55
N VAL A 105 -10.50 7.69 -10.70
CA VAL A 105 -9.61 7.53 -11.85
C VAL A 105 -10.26 6.56 -12.82
N ILE A 106 -10.39 6.95 -14.09
CA ILE A 106 -10.97 6.12 -15.15
C ILE A 106 -9.83 5.44 -15.91
N TYR A 107 -9.78 4.12 -15.87
CA TYR A 107 -8.81 3.32 -16.60
C TYR A 107 -9.27 3.03 -18.03
N GLU A 108 -8.34 2.60 -18.90
CA GLU A 108 -8.62 2.37 -20.33
C GLU A 108 -9.69 1.30 -20.59
N ASN A 109 -9.86 0.36 -19.65
CA ASN A 109 -10.89 -0.66 -19.69
C ASN A 109 -12.29 -0.16 -19.27
N GLY A 110 -12.39 1.10 -18.84
CA GLY A 110 -13.63 1.73 -18.37
C GLY A 110 -13.86 1.61 -16.86
N ASP A 111 -12.96 0.93 -16.13
CA ASP A 111 -13.07 0.81 -14.68
C ASP A 111 -12.84 2.16 -14.01
N VAL A 112 -13.57 2.40 -12.93
CA VAL A 112 -13.42 3.60 -12.09
C VAL A 112 -12.94 3.18 -10.73
N VAL A 113 -11.78 3.70 -10.32
CA VAL A 113 -11.22 3.43 -9.00
C VAL A 113 -11.17 4.73 -8.21
N THR A 114 -11.75 4.73 -7.02
CA THR A 114 -11.89 5.93 -6.18
C THR A 114 -11.05 5.78 -4.91
N PRO A 115 -10.16 6.75 -4.60
CA PRO A 115 -9.38 6.70 -3.37
C PRO A 115 -10.18 7.24 -2.17
N LEU A 116 -10.03 6.57 -1.03
CA LEU A 116 -10.50 6.98 0.29
C LEU A 116 -9.29 7.23 1.19
N GLU A 117 -9.21 8.41 1.79
CA GLU A 117 -8.08 8.80 2.64
C GLU A 117 -8.46 8.67 4.12
N PHE A 118 -7.61 8.01 4.91
CA PHE A 118 -7.74 7.82 6.36
C PHE A 118 -6.50 8.37 7.07
N ASP A 119 -6.33 9.69 7.08
CA ASP A 119 -5.11 10.37 7.58
C ASP A 119 -4.68 9.90 8.98
N PRO A 120 -5.58 9.71 9.98
CA PRO A 120 -5.15 9.27 11.30
C PRO A 120 -4.45 7.91 11.30
N LEU A 121 -4.62 7.11 10.24
CA LEU A 121 -3.98 5.82 10.06
C LEU A 121 -2.81 5.87 9.08
N GLY A 122 -2.61 6.97 8.35
CA GLY A 122 -1.67 7.03 7.23
C GLY A 122 -2.01 5.97 6.19
N LEU A 123 -3.28 5.92 5.78
CA LEU A 123 -3.81 4.91 4.88
C LEU A 123 -4.64 5.60 3.80
N GLU A 124 -4.33 5.31 2.55
CA GLU A 124 -5.20 5.57 1.41
C GLU A 124 -5.66 4.23 0.84
N VAL A 125 -6.95 4.11 0.53
CA VAL A 125 -7.57 2.87 0.05
C VAL A 125 -8.23 3.12 -1.29
N TRP A 126 -7.90 2.30 -2.28
CA TRP A 126 -8.49 2.36 -3.62
C TRP A 126 -9.67 1.39 -3.71
N ILE A 127 -10.84 1.94 -4.06
CA ILE A 127 -12.09 1.19 -4.17
C ILE A 127 -12.54 1.12 -5.64
N GLN A 128 -12.87 -0.09 -6.09
CA GLN A 128 -13.51 -0.37 -7.38
C GLN A 128 -14.78 -1.19 -7.14
N ASP A 129 -15.91 -0.77 -7.71
CA ASP A 129 -17.22 -1.43 -7.54
C ASP A 129 -17.55 -1.73 -6.05
N ASP A 130 -17.33 -0.74 -5.19
CA ASP A 130 -17.49 -0.79 -3.72
C ASP A 130 -16.54 -1.75 -2.98
N ILE A 131 -15.56 -2.35 -3.66
CA ILE A 131 -14.57 -3.27 -3.10
C ILE A 131 -13.18 -2.65 -3.05
N VAL A 132 -12.47 -2.88 -1.93
CA VAL A 132 -11.06 -2.51 -1.79
C VAL A 132 -10.19 -3.37 -2.72
N VAL A 133 -9.47 -2.72 -3.63
CA VAL A 133 -8.57 -3.36 -4.60
C VAL A 133 -7.10 -3.08 -4.34
N SER A 134 -6.77 -1.99 -3.65
CA SER A 134 -5.39 -1.64 -3.29
C SER A 134 -5.38 -0.77 -2.05
N VAL A 135 -4.27 -0.82 -1.31
CA VAL A 135 -4.02 0.08 -0.19
C VAL A 135 -2.62 0.68 -0.27
N CYS A 136 -2.52 1.96 0.05
CA CYS A 136 -1.27 2.68 0.21
C CYS A 136 -1.08 3.05 1.67
N CYS A 137 -0.05 2.48 2.30
CA CYS A 137 0.31 2.73 3.69
C CYS A 137 1.45 3.74 3.73
N MET A 138 1.30 4.80 4.51
CA MET A 138 2.26 5.90 4.58
C MET A 138 2.40 6.43 6.01
N LYS A 139 3.42 7.25 6.21
CA LYS A 139 3.61 7.99 7.45
C LYS A 139 3.40 9.48 7.15
N LEU A 140 2.40 10.06 7.81
CA LEU A 140 2.01 11.46 7.68
C LEU A 140 2.69 12.35 8.74
#